data_AF-V7I5L3-F1
#
_entry.id   AF-V7I5L3-F1
#
_cell.length_a   1.000
_cell.length_b   1.000
_cell.length_c   1.000
_cell.angle_alpha   90.00
_cell.angle_beta   90.00
_cell.angle_gamma   90.00
#
_symmetry.space_group_name_H-M   'P 1'
#
loop_
_entity.id
_entity.type
_entity.pdbx_description
1 polymer ?
#
loop_
_entity_poly.entity_id
_entity_poly.type
_entity_poly.pdbx_seq_one_letter_code
_entity_poly.pdbx_strand_id
1 'polypeptide(L)' 'MYECLICGGELIALDYDLVCEKKKLMRKYHMFCFNCGDESIMDVPDTRDSKLQKEILAEMRKEPDIYV' A
#
# COMPACT_ATOMS: atom_id res chain seq x y z
N MET A 1 -1.17 6.32 -7.85
CA MET A 1 -2.63 6.09 -7.85
C MET A 1 -2.76 4.59 -7.91
N TYR A 2 -3.29 3.96 -6.86
CA TYR A 2 -3.43 2.50 -6.86
C TYR A 2 -4.67 2.15 -7.67
N GLU A 3 -4.58 1.14 -8.52
CA GLU A 3 -5.65 0.76 -9.43
C GLU A 3 -6.23 -0.59 -8.99
N CYS A 4 -7.55 -0.66 -8.95
CA CYS A 4 -8.28 -1.87 -8.60
C CYS A 4 -8.18 -2.87 -9.75
N LEU A 5 -7.62 -4.04 -9.46
CA LEU A 5 -7.40 -5.09 -10.45
C LEU A 5 -8.69 -5.68 -11.03
N ILE A 6 -9.83 -5.49 -10.35
CA ILE A 6 -11.13 -6.00 -10.80
C ILE A 6 -11.76 -5.10 -11.86
N CYS A 7 -11.71 -3.78 -11.67
CA CYS A 7 -12.49 -2.83 -12.48
C CYS A 7 -11.67 -1.71 -13.13
N GLY A 8 -10.35 -1.67 -12.90
CA GLY A 8 -9.48 -0.56 -13.31
C GLY A 8 -9.79 0.76 -12.60
N GLY A 9 -10.63 0.72 -11.55
CA GLY A 9 -11.02 1.90 -10.78
C GLY A 9 -9.92 2.34 -9.81
N GLU A 10 -10.04 3.54 -9.27
CA GLU A 10 -9.08 4.03 -8.27
C GLU A 10 -9.29 3.34 -6.92
N LEU A 11 -8.19 2.87 -6.32
CA LEU A 11 -8.13 2.40 -4.94
C LEU A 11 -7.73 3.56 -4.03
N ILE A 12 -8.54 3.78 -2.99
CA ILE A 12 -8.31 4.82 -1.99
C ILE A 12 -7.88 4.15 -0.69
N ALA A 13 -6.76 4.59 -0.13
CA ALA A 13 -6.33 4.17 1.20
C ALA A 13 -7.21 4.86 2.25
N LEU A 14 -7.90 4.07 3.08
CA LEU A 14 -8.81 4.57 4.12
C LEU A 14 -8.05 4.85 5.42
N ASP A 15 -7.27 3.89 5.87
CA ASP A 15 -6.46 3.94 7.08
C ASP A 15 -5.26 2.99 6.99
N TYR A 16 -4.46 2.94 8.05
CA TYR A 16 -3.39 1.97 8.17
C TYR A 16 -3.21 1.48 9.60
N ASP A 17 -2.86 0.21 9.72
CA ASP A 17 -2.46 -0.42 10.97
C ASP A 17 -0.94 -0.48 11.09
N LEU A 18 -0.42 -0.19 12.28
CA LEU A 18 0.99 -0.38 12.58
C LEU A 18 1.18 -1.76 13.22
N VAL A 19 1.87 -2.67 12.53
CA VAL A 19 1.98 -4.07 12.90
C VAL A 19 3.46 -4.44 13.03
N CYS A 20 3.83 -5.18 14.07
CA CYS A 20 5.20 -5.69 14.22
C CYS A 20 5.23 -7.18 13.83
N GLU A 21 5.72 -7.49 12.65
CA GLU A 21 5.87 -8.87 12.16
C GLU A 21 7.35 -9.26 12.09
N LYS A 22 7.71 -10.42 12.64
CA LYS A 22 9.10 -10.95 12.62
C LYS A 22 10.16 -9.94 13.09
N LYS A 23 9.84 -9.13 14.12
CA LYS A 23 10.65 -8.03 14.68
C LYS A 23 10.88 -6.85 13.71
N LYS A 24 10.10 -6.74 12.63
CA LYS A 24 10.07 -5.59 11.73
C LYS A 24 8.74 -4.87 11.91
N LEU A 25 8.80 -3.54 12.02
CA LEU A 25 7.62 -2.71 12.05
C LEU A 25 7.12 -2.54 10.60
N MET A 26 5.82 -2.70 10.38
CA MET A 26 5.15 -2.65 9.10
C MET A 26 3.91 -1.74 9.25
N ARG A 27 3.54 -1.02 8.20
CA ARG A 27 2.26 -0.32 8.06
C ARG A 27 1.42 -1.07 7.06
N LYS A 28 0.26 -1.56 7.47
CA LYS A 28 -0.72 -2.23 6.62
C LYS A 28 -1.78 -1.21 6.22
N TYR A 29 -1.77 -0.77 4.97
CA TYR A 29 -2.77 0.17 4.45
C TYR A 29 -3.99 -0.59 3.96
N HIS A 30 -5.17 -0.24 4.49
CA HIS A 30 -6.43 -0.75 3.96
C HIS A 30 -6.87 0.13 2.80
N MET A 31 -7.01 -0.49 1.64
CA MET A 31 -7.41 0.15 0.39
C MET A 31 -8.78 -0.35 -0.03
N PHE A 32 -9.62 0.58 -0.50
CA PHE A 32 -10.97 0.27 -0.95
C PHE A 32 -11.22 0.83 -2.34
N CYS A 33 -11.86 0.02 -3.19
CA CYS A 33 -12.33 0.45 -4.50
C CYS A 33 -13.84 0.77 -4.45
N PHE A 34 -14.19 2.04 -4.62
CA PHE A 34 -15.59 2.47 -4.60
C PHE A 34 -16.42 1.97 -5.80
N ASN A 35 -15.77 1.57 -6.90
CA ASN A 35 -16.48 1.14 -8.10
C ASN A 35 -17.01 -0.29 -8.01
N CYS A 36 -16.24 -1.21 -7.42
CA CYS A 36 -16.62 -2.62 -7.33
C CYS A 36 -16.71 -3.14 -5.89
N GLY A 37 -16.40 -2.31 -4.90
CA GLY A 37 -16.42 -2.69 -3.49
C GLY A 37 -15.25 -3.57 -3.07
N ASP A 38 -14.18 -3.62 -3.86
CA ASP A 38 -13.01 -4.44 -3.58
C ASP A 38 -12.18 -3.87 -2.42
N GLU A 39 -11.74 -4.75 -1.54
CA GLU A 39 -10.91 -4.44 -0.38
C GLU A 39 -9.54 -5.09 -0.56
N SER A 40 -8.48 -4.32 -0.38
CA SER A 40 -7.10 -4.77 -0.54
C SER A 40 -6.24 -4.25 0.61
N ILE A 41 -5.29 -5.05 1.08
CA ILE A 41 -4.35 -4.65 2.13
C ILE A 41 -2.94 -4.55 1.54
N MET A 42 -2.25 -3.44 1.79
CA MET A 42 -0.89 -3.21 1.33
C MET A 42 0.08 -3.10 2.51
N ASP A 43 1.05 -4.01 2.57
CA ASP A 43 2.05 -4.06 3.63
C ASP A 43 3.30 -3.25 3.24
N VAL A 44 3.57 -2.16 3.96
CA VAL A 44 4.72 -1.29 3.74
C VAL A 44 5.66 -1.36 4.95
N PRO A 45 6.95 -1.71 4.79
CA PRO A 45 7.90 -1.68 5.90
C PRO A 45 7.99 -0.30 6.56
N ASP A 46 7.83 -0.24 7.89
CA ASP A 46 8.04 0.97 8.67
C ASP A 46 9.51 1.08 9.08
N THR A 47 10.30 1.63 8.15
CA THR A 47 11.72 1.89 8.38
C THR A 47 11.89 3.19 9.17
N ARG A 48 12.74 3.20 10.21
CA ARG A 48 13.12 4.43 10.94
C ARG A 48 13.81 5.49 10.05
N ASP A 49 14.26 5.10 8.87
CA ASP A 49 14.87 5.99 7.90
C ASP A 49 13.80 6.60 6.99
N SER A 50 13.36 7.82 7.34
CA SER A 50 12.32 8.52 6.58
C SER A 50 12.71 8.80 5.12
N LYS A 51 14.01 8.76 4.81
CA LYS A 51 14.51 8.98 3.45
C LYS A 51 14.30 7.72 2.60
N LEU A 52 14.66 6.56 3.14
CA LEU A 52 14.39 5.27 2.49
C LEU A 52 12.87 5.04 2.36
N GLN A 53 12.08 5.40 3.36
CA GLN A 53 10.62 5.29 3.29
C GLN A 53 10.03 6.18 2.18
N LYS A 54 10.55 7.41 2.01
CA LYS A 54 10.16 8.31 0.91
C LYS A 54 10.65 7.82 -0.45
N GLU A 55 11.84 7.22 -0.52
CA GLU A 55 12.39 6.63 -1.74
C GLU A 55 11.57 5.41 -2.17
N ILE A 56 11.25 4.50 -1.25
CA ILE A 56 10.35 3.35 -1.49
C ILE A 56 8.96 3.85 -1.93
N LEU A 57 8.36 4.83 -1.23
CA LEU A 57 7.08 5.42 -1.63
C LEU A 57 7.14 6.15 -2.97
N ALA A 58 8.30 6.68 -3.36
CA ALA A 58 8.51 7.35 -4.63
C ALA A 58 8.77 6.37 -5.78
N GLU A 59 9.45 5.25 -5.53
CA GLU A 59 9.60 4.13 -6.47
C GLU A 59 8.26 3.42 -6.69
N MET A 60 7.49 3.15 -5.63
CA MET A 60 6.12 2.62 -5.75
C MET A 60 5.18 3.54 -6.55
N ARG A 61 5.48 4.85 -6.62
CA ARG A 61 4.74 5.79 -7.48
C ARG A 61 5.19 5.77 -8.94
N LYS A 62 6.33 5.18 -9.26
CA LYS A 62 6.92 5.19 -10.61
C LYS A 62 6.67 3.92 -11.39
N GLU A 63 6.41 2.78 -10.76
CA GLU A 63 6.11 1.52 -11.47
C GLU A 63 4.83 0.87 -10.93
N PRO A 64 3.74 0.82 -11.73
CA PRO A 64 2.56 0.04 -11.42
C PRO A 64 2.81 -1.42 -11.84
N ASP A 65 3.56 -2.20 -11.06
CA ASP A 65 3.74 -3.63 -11.36
C ASP A 65 3.58 -4.51 -10.11
N ILE A 66 2.39 -5.13 -10.04
CA ILE A 66 2.06 -6.52 -9.70
C ILE A 66 2.83 -7.15 -8.51
N TYR A 67 2.10 -7.43 -7.42
CA TYR A 67 2.41 -8.56 -6.53
C TYR A 67 1.20 -9.50 -6.47
N VAL A 68 1.47 -10.76 -6.83
CA VAL A 68 0.57 -11.93 -6.93
C VAL A 68 0.07 -12.37 -5.56
#